data_AF-A0A7S2Q8C7-F1
#
_entry.id   AF-A0A7S2Q8C7-F1
#
_cell.length_a   1.000
_cell.length_b   1.000
_cell.length_c   1.000
_cell.angle_alpha   90.00
_cell.angle_beta   90.00
_cell.angle_gamma   90.00
#
_symmetry.space_group_name_H-M   'P 1'
#
loop_
_entity.id
_entity.type
_entity.pdbx_description
1 polymer ?
#
loop_
_entity_poly.entity_id
_entity_poly.type
_entity_poly.pdbx_seq_one_letter_code
_entity_poly.pdbx_strand_id
1 'polypeptide(L)'
;GGTSMGSAASLYAALEAPGQFDGLILATPPTCYEGRQKFVPMYRDSIGIARRGGLHEAKRAAAAKARPPIFLESDRGRGMFDIGWETKTAMGLDRYCAALEGASQSDLPPKDRLRTITLPTLILAW
;
A
#
# COMPACT_ATOMS: atom_id res chain seq x y z
N GLY A 1 11.79 -9.97 4.33
CA GLY A 1 12.02 -8.76 3.53
C GLY A 1 10.77 -8.45 2.74
N GLY A 2 10.56 -7.21 2.32
CA GLY A 2 9.37 -6.83 1.57
C GLY A 2 9.45 -5.44 0.95
N THR A 3 8.44 -5.10 0.14
CA THR A 3 8.27 -3.77 -0.48
C THR A 3 7.03 -3.08 0.08
N SER A 4 7.10 -1.77 0.34
CA SER A 4 5.95 -0.97 0.82
C SER A 4 5.30 -1.61 2.05
N MET A 5 4.01 -1.99 2.01
CA MET A 5 3.36 -2.70 3.12
C MET A 5 4.02 -4.05 3.47
N GLY A 6 4.71 -4.70 2.53
CA GLY A 6 5.54 -5.87 2.82
C GLY A 6 6.74 -5.56 3.73
N SER A 7 7.26 -4.33 3.69
CA SER A 7 8.27 -3.85 4.65
C SER A 7 7.66 -3.74 6.04
N ALA A 8 6.44 -3.20 6.16
CA ALA A 8 5.70 -3.17 7.43
C ALA A 8 5.45 -4.59 7.97
N ALA A 9 4.98 -5.50 7.13
CA ALA A 9 4.77 -6.89 7.50
C ALA A 9 6.06 -7.58 7.98
N SER A 10 7.20 -7.31 7.34
CA SER A 10 8.51 -7.82 7.78
C SER A 10 8.91 -7.29 9.16
N LEU A 11 8.61 -6.03 9.47
CA LEU A 11 8.87 -5.44 10.79
C LEU A 11 7.97 -6.06 11.86
N TYR A 12 6.68 -6.27 11.59
CA TYR A 12 5.80 -7.00 12.50
C TYR A 12 6.29 -8.43 12.72
N ALA A 13 6.68 -9.15 11.67
CA ALA A 13 7.20 -10.51 11.81
C ALA A 13 8.45 -10.57 12.72
N ALA A 14 9.39 -9.64 12.56
CA ALA A 14 10.58 -9.56 13.41
C ALA A 14 10.25 -9.25 14.88
N LEU A 15 9.19 -8.48 15.15
CA LEU A 15 8.73 -8.19 16.51
C LEU A 15 7.98 -9.36 17.15
N GLU A 16 7.18 -10.09 16.37
CA GLU A 16 6.38 -11.21 16.88
C GLU A 16 7.20 -12.50 17.04
N ALA A 17 8.31 -12.64 16.31
CA ALA A 17 9.19 -13.80 16.41
C ALA A 17 10.69 -13.40 16.52
N PRO A 18 11.11 -12.84 17.67
CA PRO A 18 12.50 -12.46 17.89
C PRO A 18 13.45 -13.67 17.74
N GLY A 19 14.58 -13.48 17.06
CA GLY A 19 15.61 -14.52 16.87
C GLY A 19 15.32 -15.53 15.75
N GLN A 20 14.19 -15.42 15.04
CA GLN A 20 13.87 -16.28 13.88
C GLN A 20 14.43 -15.75 12.55
N PHE A 21 15.04 -14.56 12.56
CA PHE A 21 15.51 -13.90 11.34
C PHE A 21 16.95 -13.42 11.55
N ASP A 22 17.79 -13.56 10.53
CA ASP A 22 19.19 -13.09 10.57
C ASP A 22 19.34 -11.66 10.06
N GLY A 23 18.33 -11.11 9.36
CA GLY A 23 18.36 -9.77 8.83
C GLY A 23 17.09 -9.38 8.08
N LEU A 24 16.95 -8.08 7.80
CA LEU A 24 15.81 -7.49 7.11
C LEU A 24 16.24 -6.74 5.85
N ILE A 25 15.43 -6.86 4.80
CA ILE A 25 15.52 -6.02 3.60
C ILE A 25 14.17 -5.32 3.44
N LEU A 26 14.19 -3.99 3.54
CA LEU A 26 13.01 -3.13 3.47
C LEU A 26 13.13 -2.27 2.20
N ALA A 27 12.41 -2.66 1.15
CA ALA A 27 12.38 -1.91 -0.11
C ALA A 27 11.20 -0.94 -0.13
N THR A 28 11.43 0.28 -0.64
CA THR A 28 10.42 1.34 -0.76
C THR A 28 9.46 1.37 0.44
N PRO A 29 9.93 1.56 1.69
CA PRO A 29 9.08 1.43 2.89
C PRO A 29 7.83 2.32 2.80
N PRO A 30 6.73 1.93 3.45
CA PRO A 30 5.46 2.61 3.25
C PRO A 30 5.47 3.97 3.96
N THR A 31 4.62 4.89 3.48
CA THR A 31 4.24 6.05 4.29
C THR A 31 3.59 5.57 5.59
N CYS A 32 4.02 6.15 6.72
CA CYS A 32 3.67 5.74 8.08
C CYS A 32 3.29 6.93 8.97
N TYR A 33 2.75 6.63 10.15
CA TYR A 33 2.41 7.55 11.23
C TYR A 33 1.56 8.73 10.76
N GLU A 34 1.93 9.96 11.14
CA GLU A 34 1.20 11.18 10.80
C GLU A 34 1.09 11.39 9.29
N GLY A 35 2.10 10.94 8.54
CA GLY A 35 2.10 10.98 7.07
C GLY A 35 1.03 10.06 6.48
N ARG A 36 0.80 8.90 7.10
CA ARG A 36 -0.18 7.91 6.63
C ARG A 36 -1.61 8.36 6.84
N GLN A 37 -1.89 9.07 7.93
CA GLN A 37 -3.24 9.58 8.24
C GLN A 37 -3.82 10.44 7.10
N LYS A 38 -2.97 11.12 6.33
CA LYS A 38 -3.37 11.92 5.16
C LYS A 38 -3.99 11.10 4.03
N PHE A 39 -3.70 9.80 3.95
CA PHE A 39 -4.21 8.91 2.90
C PHE A 39 -5.50 8.18 3.31
N VAL A 40 -5.87 8.18 4.59
CA VAL A 40 -7.09 7.51 5.09
C VAL A 40 -8.36 8.00 4.40
N PRO A 41 -8.59 9.32 4.21
CA PRO A 41 -9.77 9.79 3.48
C PRO A 41 -9.83 9.28 2.04
N MET A 42 -8.69 9.22 1.36
CA MET A 42 -8.61 8.72 -0.01
C MET A 42 -9.07 7.26 -0.13
N TYR A 43 -8.71 6.41 0.83
CA TYR A 43 -9.18 5.02 0.87
C TYR A 43 -10.68 4.93 1.12
N ARG A 44 -11.18 5.69 2.10
CA ARG A 44 -12.61 5.73 2.44
C ARG A 44 -13.48 6.23 1.28
N ASP A 45 -13.05 7.27 0.59
CA ASP A 45 -13.74 7.79 -0.60
C ASP A 45 -13.81 6.74 -1.70
N SER A 46 -12.71 6.04 -1.95
CA SER A 46 -12.64 4.99 -2.96
C SER A 46 -13.53 3.79 -2.61
N ILE A 47 -13.61 3.41 -1.33
CA ILE A 47 -14.55 2.40 -0.84
C ILE A 47 -16.00 2.87 -1.06
N GLY A 48 -16.31 4.12 -0.72
CA GLY A 48 -17.65 4.69 -0.89
C GLY A 48 -18.10 4.72 -2.35
N ILE A 49 -17.23 5.12 -3.26
CA ILE A 49 -17.48 5.10 -4.71
C ILE A 49 -17.69 3.66 -5.19
N ALA A 50 -16.80 2.74 -4.82
CA ALA A 50 -16.89 1.36 -5.22
C ALA A 50 -18.18 0.68 -4.71
N ARG A 51 -18.61 0.96 -3.48
CA ARG A 51 -19.86 0.40 -2.93
C ARG A 51 -21.12 0.93 -3.60
N ARG A 52 -21.12 2.20 -4.05
CA ARG A 52 -22.29 2.81 -4.71
C ARG A 52 -22.37 2.50 -6.21
N GLY A 53 -21.23 2.43 -6.89
CA GLY A 53 -21.16 2.34 -8.35
C GLY A 53 -20.36 1.16 -8.89
N GLY A 54 -19.81 0.31 -8.02
CA GLY A 54 -18.93 -0.78 -8.42
C GLY A 54 -17.52 -0.31 -8.79
N LEU A 55 -16.68 -1.29 -9.16
CA LEU A 55 -15.26 -1.05 -9.44
C LEU A 55 -15.02 -0.23 -10.71
N HIS A 56 -15.97 -0.20 -11.65
CA HIS A 56 -15.87 0.65 -12.83
C HIS A 56 -15.92 2.14 -12.45
N GLU A 57 -16.86 2.54 -11.59
CA GLU A 57 -16.90 3.93 -11.09
C GLU A 57 -15.65 4.27 -10.29
N ALA A 58 -15.16 3.35 -9.47
CA ALA A 58 -13.92 3.55 -8.72
C ALA A 58 -12.72 3.76 -9.68
N LYS A 59 -12.65 3.01 -10.79
CA LYS A 59 -11.65 3.20 -11.84
C LYS A 59 -11.75 4.57 -12.48
N ARG A 60 -12.95 5.00 -12.87
CA ARG A 60 -13.18 6.33 -13.47
C ARG A 60 -12.77 7.45 -12.52
N ALA A 61 -13.17 7.38 -11.26
CA ALA A 61 -12.79 8.35 -10.24
C ALA A 61 -11.27 8.39 -10.00
N ALA A 62 -10.59 7.24 -10.04
CA ALA A 62 -9.13 7.21 -9.93
C ALA A 62 -8.43 7.77 -11.17
N ALA A 63 -8.98 7.56 -12.37
CA ALA A 63 -8.41 8.07 -13.62
C ALA A 63 -8.47 9.60 -13.72
N ALA A 64 -9.44 10.23 -13.04
CA ALA A 64 -9.59 11.68 -12.96
C ALA A 64 -8.56 12.36 -12.02
N LYS A 65 -7.82 11.59 -11.22
CA LYS A 65 -6.76 12.14 -10.36
C LYS A 65 -5.52 12.46 -11.19
N ALA A 66 -4.81 13.51 -10.78
CA ALA A 66 -3.54 13.89 -11.40
C ALA A 66 -2.55 12.71 -11.34
N ARG A 67 -1.94 12.42 -12.49
CA ARG A 67 -0.91 11.39 -12.64
C ARG A 67 0.36 12.04 -13.18
N PRO A 68 1.56 11.57 -12.77
CA PRO A 68 2.81 12.04 -13.36
C PRO A 68 2.79 11.93 -14.89
N PRO A 69 3.34 12.90 -15.64
CA PRO A 69 3.27 12.94 -17.11
C PRO A 69 3.75 11.66 -17.80
N ILE A 70 4.77 11.00 -17.24
CA ILE A 70 5.29 9.72 -17.74
C ILE A 70 4.23 8.61 -17.86
N PHE A 71 3.18 8.65 -17.03
CA PHE A 71 2.05 7.70 -17.07
C PHE A 71 0.94 8.12 -18.03
N LEU A 72 1.02 9.31 -18.62
CA LEU A 72 0.02 9.86 -19.54
C LEU A 72 0.54 9.95 -20.97
N GLU A 73 1.84 10.21 -21.16
CA GLU A 73 2.44 10.52 -22.45
C GLU A 73 2.72 9.29 -23.32
N SER A 74 2.94 8.11 -22.71
CA SER A 74 3.24 6.87 -23.44
C SER A 74 2.11 5.84 -23.37
N ASP A 75 1.95 5.03 -24.43
CA ASP A 75 1.03 3.87 -24.41
C ASP A 75 1.32 2.91 -23.26
N ARG A 76 2.62 2.66 -23.01
CA ARG A 76 3.07 1.84 -21.88
C ARG A 76 2.64 2.42 -20.54
N GLY A 77 2.83 3.73 -20.34
CA GLY A 77 2.43 4.44 -19.13
C GLY A 77 0.92 4.40 -18.89
N ARG A 78 0.13 4.61 -19.96
CA ARG A 78 -1.34 4.48 -19.92
C ARG A 78 -1.76 3.04 -19.59
N GLY A 79 -1.16 2.06 -20.25
CA GLY A 79 -1.45 0.64 -20.06
C GLY A 79 -1.15 0.14 -18.64
N MET A 80 -0.12 0.68 -17.95
CA MET A 80 0.17 0.32 -16.56
C MET A 80 -1.01 0.63 -15.61
N PHE A 81 -1.75 1.70 -15.85
CA PHE A 81 -2.94 2.02 -15.05
C PHE A 81 -4.03 0.97 -15.25
N ASP A 82 -4.27 0.56 -16.49
CA ASP A 82 -5.30 -0.41 -16.82
C ASP A 82 -4.99 -1.81 -16.27
N ILE A 83 -3.75 -2.28 -16.41
CA ILE A 83 -3.27 -3.57 -15.84
C ILE A 83 -3.48 -3.62 -14.32
N GLY A 84 -3.18 -2.51 -13.63
CA GLY A 84 -3.42 -2.40 -12.19
C GLY A 84 -4.90 -2.53 -11.83
N TRP A 85 -5.80 -2.01 -12.67
CA TRP A 85 -7.25 -2.09 -12.47
C TRP A 85 -7.86 -3.42 -12.90
N GLU A 86 -7.28 -4.14 -13.86
CA GLU A 86 -7.66 -5.51 -14.20
C GLU A 86 -7.49 -6.43 -12.99
N THR A 87 -6.33 -6.36 -12.33
CA THR A 87 -6.08 -7.12 -11.09
C THR A 87 -7.08 -6.77 -9.98
N LYS A 88 -7.39 -5.49 -9.80
CA LYS A 88 -8.40 -5.03 -8.82
C LYS A 88 -9.80 -5.52 -9.17
N THR A 89 -10.14 -5.57 -10.45
CA THR A 89 -11.43 -6.06 -10.93
C THR A 89 -11.56 -7.56 -10.72
N ALA A 90 -10.50 -8.32 -11.06
CA ALA A 90 -10.43 -9.77 -10.84
C ALA A 90 -10.50 -10.14 -9.35
N MET A 91 -9.98 -9.29 -8.47
CA MET A 91 -10.09 -9.45 -7.02
C MET A 91 -11.55 -9.39 -6.52
N GLY A 92 -12.42 -8.65 -7.21
CA GLY A 92 -13.82 -8.46 -6.85
C GLY A 92 -14.04 -7.33 -5.83
N LEU A 93 -15.28 -6.83 -5.77
CA LEU A 93 -15.65 -5.65 -4.99
C LEU A 93 -15.35 -5.80 -3.50
N ASP A 94 -15.75 -6.91 -2.89
CA ASP A 94 -15.62 -7.10 -1.44
C ASP A 94 -14.16 -7.13 -0.99
N ARG A 95 -13.32 -7.88 -1.71
CA ARG A 95 -11.89 -7.96 -1.42
C ARG A 95 -11.16 -6.65 -1.71
N TYR A 96 -11.57 -5.93 -2.76
CA TYR A 96 -11.06 -4.59 -3.03
C TYR A 96 -11.37 -3.63 -1.86
N CYS A 97 -12.62 -3.60 -1.39
CA CYS A 97 -13.01 -2.77 -0.27
C CYS A 97 -12.31 -3.20 1.03
N ALA A 98 -12.21 -4.50 1.30
CA ALA A 98 -11.51 -5.03 2.47
C ALA A 98 -10.02 -4.68 2.46
N ALA A 99 -9.36 -4.73 1.30
CA ALA A 99 -7.96 -4.33 1.16
C ALA A 99 -7.75 -2.84 1.45
N LEU A 100 -8.65 -1.98 0.98
CA LEU A 100 -8.60 -0.54 1.26
C LEU A 100 -8.91 -0.22 2.73
N GLU A 101 -9.86 -0.93 3.32
CA GLU A 101 -10.19 -0.81 4.74
C GLU A 101 -8.97 -1.18 5.59
N GLY A 102 -8.37 -2.35 5.34
CA GLY A 102 -7.14 -2.78 5.99
C GLY A 102 -6.00 -1.79 5.79
N ALA A 103 -5.83 -1.25 4.58
CA ALA A 103 -4.83 -0.21 4.33
C ALA A 103 -5.09 1.07 5.16
N SER A 104 -6.35 1.46 5.35
CA SER A 104 -6.71 2.64 6.14
C SER A 104 -6.48 2.47 7.65
N GLN A 105 -6.45 1.23 8.13
CA GLN A 105 -6.26 0.89 9.55
C GLN A 105 -4.84 0.45 9.89
N SER A 106 -4.05 0.06 8.88
CA SER A 106 -2.66 -0.38 9.09
C SER A 106 -1.74 0.80 9.32
N ASP A 107 -0.69 0.63 10.11
CA ASP A 107 0.46 1.54 10.22
C ASP A 107 1.70 0.74 10.63
N LEU A 108 2.88 1.39 10.65
CA LEU A 108 4.07 0.80 11.26
C LEU A 108 3.89 0.61 12.77
N PRO A 109 4.61 -0.36 13.38
CA PRO A 109 4.66 -0.48 14.83
C PRO A 109 5.09 0.83 15.50
N PRO A 110 4.70 1.05 16.77
CA PRO A 110 5.20 2.15 17.58
C PRO A 110 6.74 2.23 17.57
N LYS A 111 7.29 3.44 17.58
CA LYS A 111 8.74 3.70 17.43
C LYS A 111 9.56 3.01 18.53
N ASP A 112 9.04 2.94 19.74
CA ASP A 112 9.60 2.23 20.89
C ASP A 112 9.67 0.72 20.66
N ARG A 113 8.63 0.10 20.07
CA ARG A 113 8.71 -1.31 19.63
C ARG A 113 9.76 -1.50 18.55
N LEU A 114 9.81 -0.62 17.55
CA LEU A 114 10.82 -0.75 16.49
C LEU A 114 12.26 -0.67 17.01
N ARG A 115 12.52 0.10 18.08
CA ARG A 115 13.84 0.19 18.72
C ARG A 115 14.32 -1.12 19.33
N THR A 116 13.43 -2.10 19.56
CA THR A 116 13.83 -3.42 20.07
C THR A 116 14.36 -4.33 18.96
N ILE A 117 14.18 -3.96 17.68
CA ILE A 117 14.74 -4.72 16.56
C ILE A 117 16.22 -4.37 16.43
N THR A 118 17.08 -5.35 16.73
CA THR A 118 18.55 -5.22 16.62
C THR A 118 19.11 -5.94 15.39
N LEU A 119 18.25 -6.48 14.52
CA LEU A 119 18.65 -7.21 13.32
C LEU A 119 19.40 -6.31 12.33
N PRO A 120 20.46 -6.82 11.67
CA PRO A 120 21.03 -6.17 10.50
C PRO A 120 19.93 -5.86 9.47
N THR A 121 19.77 -4.58 9.12
CA THR A 121 18.66 -4.12 8.29
C THR A 121 19.17 -3.28 7.14
N LEU A 122 18.90 -3.74 5.91
CA LEU A 122 19.12 -2.98 4.68
C LEU A 122 17.83 -2.25 4.29
N ILE A 123 17.92 -0.93 4.12
CA ILE A 123 16.81 -0.08 3.69
C ILE A 123 17.09 0.46 2.30
N LEU A 124 16.21 0.15 1.35
CA LEU A 124 16.26 0.64 -0.02
C LEU A 124 15.12 1.66 -0.20
N ALA A 125 15.43 2.95 -0.02
CA ALA A 125 14.42 4.02 0.10
C ALA A 125 14.15 4.80 -1.21
N TRP A 126 14.70 4.35 -2.34
CA TRP A 126 14.52 4.98 -3.65
C TRP A 126 13.20 4.63 -4.32
#